data_AF-A0A8H7W934-F1
#
_entry.id   AF-A0A8H7W934-F1
#
_cell.length_a   1.000
_cell.length_b   1.000
_cell.length_c   1.000
_cell.angle_alpha   90.00
_cell.angle_beta   90.00
_cell.angle_gamma   90.00
#
_symmetry.space_group_name_H-M   'P 1'
#
loop_
_entity.id
_entity.type
_entity.pdbx_description
1 polymer ?
#
loop_
_entity_poly.entity_id
_entity_poly.type
_entity_poly.pdbx_seq_one_letter_code
_entity_poly.pdbx_strand_id
1 'polypeptide(L)'
;MLPLATRLVPKIVGDNLKTQFRISSLASTWHIRSITTSSHSTSDPSRSPLASKTTFITGASRGIGAAIAQAFAKEGARCILVGRNMELLEGVRAELEGVDDEGEDGGHKVLVGDVGDAGFWEGIRKEKNIDILVNAAGITHYSPLFVTSPALLDEVLRTNLMGCIINVASLLGSKGGKGSSAYAASKAGVVGLTRALAAELGEKNIRVNVILPGYIETDMTEAMTPDARAAALNSIPLKRFGQASEIADAAIFLARNKYANNCVLNLDGGLSAI
;
A
#
# COMPACT_ATOMS: atom_id res chain seq x y z
N MET A 1 46.76 12.00 12.52
CA MET A 1 45.79 12.86 11.80
C MET A 1 44.57 12.03 11.45
N LEU A 2 43.54 12.12 12.28
CA LEU A 2 42.18 11.63 12.07
C LEU A 2 41.26 12.76 12.57
N PRO A 3 40.27 13.26 11.81
CA PRO A 3 39.28 14.12 12.44
C PRO A 3 37.81 13.87 12.04
N LEU A 4 36.94 14.28 12.97
CA LEU A 4 35.55 14.74 12.78
C LEU A 4 34.38 13.73 12.84
N ALA A 5 34.32 12.84 13.85
CA ALA A 5 33.09 12.09 14.15
C ALA A 5 32.60 12.12 15.61
N THR A 6 33.21 12.88 16.52
CA THR A 6 32.97 12.71 17.98
C THR A 6 32.47 13.96 18.73
N ARG A 7 31.83 14.93 18.07
CA ARG A 7 31.46 16.22 18.73
C ARG A 7 29.98 16.66 18.68
N LEU A 8 29.01 15.77 18.48
CA LEU A 8 27.59 16.18 18.37
C LEU A 8 26.58 15.39 19.23
N VAL A 9 27.02 14.67 20.27
CA VAL A 9 26.15 13.73 21.01
C VAL A 9 25.59 14.20 22.38
N PRO A 10 26.10 15.20 23.15
CA PRO A 10 25.55 15.45 24.49
C PRO A 10 24.72 16.75 24.71
N LYS A 11 24.13 17.39 23.68
CA LYS A 11 23.43 18.70 23.86
C LYS A 11 21.91 18.74 23.62
N ILE A 12 21.25 17.61 23.33
CA ILE A 12 19.79 17.56 23.08
C ILE A 12 18.99 16.96 24.27
N VAL A 13 19.67 16.47 25.30
CA VAL A 13 19.05 15.77 26.44
C VAL A 13 18.46 16.73 27.51
N GLY A 14 18.66 18.05 27.39
CA GLY A 14 18.37 19.01 28.46
C GLY A 14 16.95 19.58 28.54
N ASP A 15 16.29 19.88 27.41
CA ASP A 15 15.23 20.91 27.43
C ASP A 15 13.79 20.43 27.12
N ASN A 16 13.56 19.16 26.78
CA ASN A 16 12.21 18.64 26.45
C ASN A 16 11.51 17.84 27.58
N LEU A 17 12.02 17.89 28.81
CA LEU A 17 11.54 17.09 29.95
C LEU A 17 10.41 17.74 30.77
N LYS A 18 9.74 18.80 30.28
CA LYS A 18 8.75 19.55 31.08
C LYS A 18 7.35 19.76 30.47
N THR A 19 6.97 19.00 29.43
CA THR A 19 5.58 19.01 28.92
C THR A 19 4.94 17.62 28.89
N GLN A 20 5.42 16.71 29.73
CA GLN A 20 4.73 15.47 30.10
C GLN A 20 4.01 15.68 31.42
N PHE A 21 2.75 16.15 31.41
CA PHE A 21 1.75 15.85 32.44
C PHE A 21 0.37 16.35 31.97
N ARG A 22 -0.63 15.46 32.05
CA ARG A 22 -2.07 15.62 31.76
C ARG A 22 -2.55 15.43 30.31
N ILE A 23 -2.76 14.17 29.93
CA ILE A 23 -4.06 13.73 29.36
C ILE A 23 -4.36 12.35 29.97
N SER A 24 -4.92 12.38 31.18
CA SER A 24 -5.50 11.22 31.86
C SER A 24 -6.88 11.63 32.35
N SER A 25 -7.86 11.80 31.46
CA SER A 25 -9.24 12.05 31.88
C SER A 25 -10.35 11.85 30.83
N LEU A 26 -10.23 10.96 29.84
CA LEU A 26 -11.36 10.64 28.95
C LEU A 26 -11.46 9.15 28.59
N ALA A 27 -11.25 8.27 29.58
CA ALA A 27 -11.46 6.83 29.43
C ALA A 27 -12.87 6.36 29.84
N SER A 28 -13.81 7.26 30.16
CA SER A 28 -15.06 6.89 30.86
C SER A 28 -16.37 7.01 30.07
N THR A 29 -16.36 7.19 28.74
CA THR A 29 -17.63 7.33 28.00
C THR A 29 -17.72 6.64 26.64
N TRP A 30 -16.89 5.63 26.39
CA TRP A 30 -17.09 4.76 25.22
C TRP A 30 -17.88 3.53 25.65
N HIS A 31 -19.17 3.50 25.27
CA HIS A 31 -19.95 2.28 25.31
C HIS A 31 -19.30 1.28 24.34
N ILE A 32 -18.53 0.34 24.88
CA ILE A 32 -18.11 -0.86 24.15
C ILE A 32 -19.40 -1.60 23.82
N ARG A 33 -19.92 -1.39 22.60
CA ARG A 33 -20.77 -2.42 22.01
C ARG A 33 -19.85 -3.61 21.81
N SER A 34 -20.03 -4.61 22.68
CA SER A 34 -19.72 -5.99 22.34
C SER A 34 -20.15 -6.18 20.88
N ILE A 35 -19.19 -6.45 20.01
CA ILE A 35 -19.48 -6.96 18.67
C ILE A 35 -20.02 -8.37 18.93
N THR A 36 -21.29 -8.45 19.32
CA THR A 36 -22.10 -9.63 19.07
C THR A 36 -21.91 -9.87 17.58
N THR A 37 -21.29 -10.98 17.25
CA THR A 37 -21.30 -11.58 15.93
C THR A 37 -22.77 -11.63 15.49
N SER A 38 -23.22 -10.61 14.79
CA SER A 38 -24.47 -10.70 14.07
C SER A 38 -24.22 -11.78 13.04
N SER A 39 -24.94 -12.89 13.22
CA SER A 39 -25.07 -13.97 12.26
C SER A 39 -25.66 -13.39 10.98
N HIS A 40 -24.81 -12.75 10.16
CA HIS A 40 -25.16 -12.42 8.81
C HIS A 40 -25.17 -13.71 8.02
N SER A 41 -26.41 -14.05 7.64
CA SER A 41 -26.84 -15.10 6.74
C SER A 41 -25.81 -15.46 5.68
N THR A 42 -25.61 -16.77 5.51
CA THR A 42 -25.19 -17.46 4.28
C THR A 42 -24.89 -16.50 3.13
N SER A 43 -23.61 -16.16 2.98
CA SER A 43 -23.11 -15.35 1.87
C SER A 43 -23.54 -15.97 0.55
N ASP A 44 -24.30 -15.22 -0.24
CA ASP A 44 -24.52 -15.52 -1.64
C ASP A 44 -23.16 -15.69 -2.33
N PRO A 45 -22.80 -16.88 -2.84
CA PRO A 45 -21.51 -17.11 -3.50
C PRO A 45 -21.34 -16.28 -4.78
N SER A 46 -22.39 -15.62 -5.27
CA SER A 46 -22.35 -14.70 -6.41
C SER A 46 -21.77 -13.32 -6.06
N ARG A 47 -21.75 -12.93 -4.78
CA ARG A 47 -21.33 -11.58 -4.37
C ARG A 47 -19.85 -11.56 -4.01
N SER A 48 -19.11 -10.64 -4.61
CA SER A 48 -17.67 -10.50 -4.36
C SER A 48 -17.37 -10.31 -2.86
N PRO A 49 -16.33 -10.96 -2.31
CA PRO A 49 -15.89 -10.71 -0.93
C PRO A 49 -15.28 -9.30 -0.75
N LEU A 50 -15.04 -8.57 -1.84
CA LEU A 50 -14.59 -7.18 -1.82
C LEU A 50 -15.76 -6.19 -1.85
N ALA A 51 -16.99 -6.67 -2.05
CA ALA A 51 -18.17 -5.82 -1.98
C ALA A 51 -18.25 -5.15 -0.61
N SER A 52 -18.47 -3.83 -0.61
CA SER A 52 -18.53 -3.00 0.60
C SER A 52 -17.20 -2.88 1.38
N LYS A 53 -16.07 -3.26 0.79
CA LYS A 53 -14.74 -3.02 1.35
C LYS A 53 -14.20 -1.65 0.95
N THR A 54 -13.55 -0.95 1.87
CA THR A 54 -12.84 0.29 1.56
C THR A 54 -11.37 0.00 1.29
N THR A 55 -10.91 0.38 0.10
CA THR A 55 -9.54 0.17 -0.37
C THR A 55 -8.83 1.51 -0.54
N PHE A 56 -7.69 1.67 0.12
CA PHE A 56 -6.84 2.84 0.01
C PHE A 56 -5.66 2.54 -0.92
N ILE A 57 -5.50 3.30 -2.00
CA ILE A 57 -4.54 3.00 -3.07
C ILE A 57 -3.64 4.20 -3.29
N THR A 58 -2.35 4.04 -2.98
CA THR A 58 -1.34 5.07 -3.26
C THR A 58 -0.80 4.94 -4.68
N GLY A 59 -0.46 6.07 -5.31
CA GLY A 59 0.00 6.06 -6.71
C GLY A 59 -1.12 5.72 -7.69
N ALA A 60 -2.37 6.03 -7.33
CA ALA A 60 -3.55 5.63 -8.09
C ALA A 60 -3.84 6.47 -9.33
N SER A 61 -3.03 7.50 -9.62
CA SER A 61 -3.31 8.45 -10.71
C SER A 61 -3.07 7.89 -12.12
N ARG A 62 -2.39 6.73 -12.26
CA ARG A 62 -2.09 6.07 -13.55
C ARG A 62 -1.51 4.67 -13.37
N GLY A 63 -1.31 3.96 -14.49
CA GLY A 63 -0.57 2.70 -14.56
C GLY A 63 -1.13 1.62 -13.63
N ILE A 64 -0.25 0.96 -12.89
CA ILE A 64 -0.61 -0.16 -12.00
C ILE A 64 -1.63 0.28 -10.93
N GLY A 65 -1.41 1.42 -10.27
CA GLY A 65 -2.31 1.88 -9.21
C GLY A 65 -3.72 2.15 -9.70
N ALA A 66 -3.86 2.79 -10.88
CA ALA A 66 -5.16 3.02 -11.51
C ALA A 66 -5.84 1.71 -11.93
N ALA A 67 -5.10 0.77 -12.52
CA ALA A 67 -5.64 -0.54 -12.90
C ALA A 67 -6.13 -1.35 -11.69
N ILE A 68 -5.40 -1.30 -10.57
CA ILE A 68 -5.85 -1.90 -9.31
C ILE A 68 -7.14 -1.23 -8.82
N ALA A 69 -7.23 0.10 -8.85
CA ALA A 69 -8.44 0.82 -8.46
C ALA A 69 -9.66 0.40 -9.30
N GLN A 70 -9.51 0.36 -10.63
CA GLN A 70 -10.56 -0.08 -11.55
C GLN A 70 -10.99 -1.53 -11.28
N ALA A 71 -10.05 -2.45 -11.05
CA ALA A 71 -10.39 -3.84 -10.76
C ALA A 71 -11.11 -4.01 -9.41
N PHE A 72 -10.70 -3.27 -8.39
CA PHE A 72 -11.34 -3.31 -7.07
C PHE A 72 -12.74 -2.69 -7.10
N ALA A 73 -12.91 -1.58 -7.82
CA ALA A 73 -14.20 -0.92 -8.00
C ALA A 73 -15.22 -1.86 -8.69
N LYS A 74 -14.79 -2.57 -9.75
CA LYS A 74 -15.60 -3.61 -10.42
C LYS A 74 -16.05 -4.76 -9.51
N GLU A 75 -15.31 -5.02 -8.45
CA GLU A 75 -15.64 -6.03 -7.43
C GLU A 75 -16.51 -5.43 -6.29
N GLY A 76 -16.98 -4.19 -6.43
CA GLY A 76 -17.85 -3.49 -5.50
C GLY A 76 -17.13 -2.88 -4.29
N ALA A 77 -15.80 -2.72 -4.37
CA ALA A 77 -15.02 -2.05 -3.33
C ALA A 77 -15.07 -0.53 -3.53
N ARG A 78 -15.23 0.19 -2.42
CA ARG A 78 -15.00 1.64 -2.39
C ARG A 78 -13.50 1.91 -2.49
N CYS A 79 -13.10 2.83 -3.37
CA CYS A 79 -11.69 3.19 -3.55
C CYS A 79 -11.41 4.61 -3.06
N ILE A 80 -10.37 4.74 -2.23
CA ILE A 80 -9.75 6.01 -1.88
C ILE A 80 -8.46 6.12 -2.69
N LEU A 81 -8.47 6.98 -3.70
CA LEU A 81 -7.38 7.17 -4.65
C LEU A 81 -6.42 8.24 -4.14
N VAL A 82 -5.14 7.88 -4.03
CA VAL A 82 -4.13 8.76 -3.46
C VAL A 82 -2.99 9.00 -4.44
N GLY A 83 -2.61 10.27 -4.58
CA GLY A 83 -1.51 10.70 -5.41
C GLY A 83 -1.31 12.21 -5.36
N ARG A 84 -0.37 12.72 -6.17
CA ARG A 84 0.03 14.14 -6.14
C ARG A 84 -0.72 15.02 -7.14
N ASN A 85 -1.34 14.44 -8.15
CA ASN A 85 -2.01 15.18 -9.21
C ASN A 85 -3.52 14.98 -9.10
N MET A 86 -4.23 16.03 -8.67
CA MET A 86 -5.69 16.04 -8.50
C MET A 86 -6.43 15.69 -9.80
N GLU A 87 -6.06 16.33 -10.91
CA GLU A 87 -6.75 16.17 -12.20
C GLU A 87 -6.69 14.74 -12.71
N LEU A 88 -5.51 14.10 -12.63
CA LEU A 88 -5.36 12.70 -13.01
C LEU A 88 -6.14 11.75 -12.08
N LEU A 89 -6.18 12.04 -10.78
CA LEU A 89 -6.92 11.22 -9.82
C LEU A 89 -8.44 11.33 -10.03
N GLU A 90 -8.95 12.52 -10.30
CA GLU A 90 -10.35 12.73 -10.65
C GLU A 90 -10.72 12.07 -11.98
N GLY A 91 -9.82 12.10 -12.97
CA GLY A 91 -9.97 11.34 -14.20
C GLY A 91 -10.15 9.84 -13.95
N VAL A 92 -9.27 9.24 -13.14
CA VAL A 92 -9.41 7.83 -12.74
C VAL A 92 -10.69 7.61 -11.94
N ARG A 93 -11.04 8.50 -10.99
CA ARG A 93 -12.26 8.38 -10.18
C ARG A 93 -13.52 8.35 -11.05
N ALA A 94 -13.59 9.21 -12.07
CA ALA A 94 -14.73 9.30 -12.97
C ALA A 94 -14.95 8.02 -13.80
N GLU A 95 -13.92 7.20 -13.99
CA GLU A 95 -13.99 5.91 -14.66
C GLU A 95 -14.32 4.74 -13.72
N LEU A 96 -14.34 4.96 -12.40
CA LEU A 96 -14.65 3.90 -11.44
C LEU A 96 -16.16 3.67 -11.36
N GLU A 97 -16.55 2.43 -11.59
CA GLU A 97 -17.92 1.94 -11.45
C GLU A 97 -18.05 1.12 -10.15
N GLY A 98 -19.27 0.92 -9.64
CA GLY A 98 -19.55 -0.16 -8.68
C GLY A 98 -19.79 0.25 -7.23
N VAL A 99 -19.93 1.55 -6.92
CA VAL A 99 -20.42 2.04 -5.62
C VAL A 99 -21.34 3.23 -5.82
N ASP A 100 -22.55 3.17 -5.25
CA ASP A 100 -23.48 4.31 -5.28
C ASP A 100 -22.96 5.46 -4.39
N ASP A 101 -23.10 6.70 -4.87
CA ASP A 101 -22.67 7.92 -4.16
C ASP A 101 -23.59 8.29 -2.98
N GLU A 102 -24.57 7.44 -2.62
CA GLU A 102 -25.53 7.75 -1.56
C GLU A 102 -24.97 7.45 -0.15
N GLY A 103 -24.72 8.52 0.63
CA GLY A 103 -24.38 8.46 2.06
C GLY A 103 -23.19 9.36 2.45
N GLU A 104 -23.00 9.58 3.77
CA GLU A 104 -21.90 10.40 4.33
C GLU A 104 -20.49 9.83 4.03
N ASP A 105 -20.41 8.52 3.74
CA ASP A 105 -19.22 7.78 3.30
C ASP A 105 -19.34 7.26 1.85
N GLY A 106 -20.34 7.74 1.10
CA GLY A 106 -20.69 7.26 -0.24
C GLY A 106 -19.63 7.54 -1.30
N GLY A 107 -19.50 6.64 -2.27
CA GLY A 107 -18.68 6.84 -3.46
C GLY A 107 -17.17 6.67 -3.32
N HIS A 108 -16.50 6.62 -4.47
CA HIS A 108 -15.04 6.67 -4.57
C HIS A 108 -14.53 8.07 -4.16
N LYS A 109 -13.36 8.13 -3.53
CA LYS A 109 -12.79 9.37 -2.97
C LYS A 109 -11.40 9.62 -3.51
N VAL A 110 -11.04 10.90 -3.69
CA VAL A 110 -9.68 11.33 -4.02
C VAL A 110 -9.04 12.02 -2.81
N LEU A 111 -7.79 11.67 -2.53
CA LEU A 111 -6.95 12.35 -1.55
C LEU A 111 -5.64 12.78 -2.21
N VAL A 112 -5.46 14.08 -2.34
CA VAL A 112 -4.25 14.65 -2.93
C VAL A 112 -3.21 14.87 -1.86
N GLY A 113 -2.01 14.35 -2.09
CA GLY A 113 -0.87 14.60 -1.23
C GLY A 113 0.34 13.78 -1.62
N ASP A 114 1.47 14.13 -1.01
CA ASP A 114 2.67 13.32 -1.10
C ASP A 114 2.66 12.30 0.03
N VAL A 115 2.61 11.02 -0.31
CA VAL A 115 2.71 9.94 0.67
C VAL A 115 4.05 9.94 1.40
N GLY A 116 5.05 10.67 0.87
CA GLY A 116 6.37 11.02 1.41
C GLY A 116 6.37 12.03 2.56
N ASP A 117 5.29 12.77 2.72
CA ASP A 117 5.15 13.83 3.72
C ASP A 117 4.43 13.28 4.96
N ALA A 118 5.06 13.43 6.13
CA ALA A 118 4.45 13.06 7.40
C ALA A 118 3.14 13.82 7.66
N GLY A 119 3.02 15.08 7.21
CA GLY A 119 1.81 15.89 7.36
C GLY A 119 0.61 15.35 6.60
N PHE A 120 0.84 14.65 5.48
CA PHE A 120 -0.23 14.01 4.71
C PHE A 120 -0.96 12.93 5.53
N TRP A 121 -0.21 12.16 6.32
CA TRP A 121 -0.75 11.07 7.13
C TRP A 121 -1.62 11.55 8.30
N GLU A 122 -1.47 12.80 8.75
CA GLU A 122 -2.37 13.41 9.75
C GLU A 122 -3.80 13.57 9.21
N GLY A 123 -3.94 13.83 7.91
CA GLY A 123 -5.24 13.87 7.24
C GLY A 123 -5.92 12.51 7.19
N ILE A 124 -5.13 11.45 6.93
CA ILE A 124 -5.61 10.07 6.82
C ILE A 124 -6.13 9.52 8.15
N ARG A 125 -5.59 9.98 9.29
CA ARG A 125 -6.08 9.57 10.62
C ARG A 125 -7.57 9.85 10.85
N LYS A 126 -8.18 10.72 10.04
CA LYS A 126 -9.61 11.02 10.07
C LYS A 126 -10.44 10.02 9.26
N GLU A 127 -9.82 9.33 8.30
CA GLU A 127 -10.46 8.24 7.56
C GLU A 127 -10.60 7.03 8.47
N LYS A 128 -11.79 6.44 8.48
CA LYS A 128 -12.10 5.25 9.27
C LYS A 128 -12.36 4.07 8.35
N ASN A 129 -12.19 2.85 8.87
CA ASN A 129 -12.63 1.61 8.22
C ASN A 129 -11.94 1.30 6.87
N ILE A 130 -10.62 1.51 6.72
CA ILE A 130 -9.93 0.97 5.54
C ILE A 130 -9.75 -0.53 5.75
N ASP A 131 -10.24 -1.35 4.82
CA ASP A 131 -10.04 -2.80 4.88
C ASP A 131 -8.74 -3.22 4.20
N ILE A 132 -8.39 -2.53 3.10
CA ILE A 132 -7.28 -2.91 2.23
C ILE A 132 -6.41 -1.70 1.92
N LEU A 133 -5.10 -1.82 2.16
CA LEU A 133 -4.10 -0.83 1.78
C LEU A 133 -3.25 -1.36 0.63
N VAL A 134 -3.24 -0.64 -0.49
CA VAL A 134 -2.39 -0.92 -1.65
C VAL A 134 -1.29 0.14 -1.75
N ASN A 135 -0.05 -0.28 -1.48
CA ASN A 135 1.14 0.55 -1.61
C ASN A 135 1.71 0.44 -3.04
N ALA A 136 1.15 1.20 -3.97
CA ALA A 136 1.58 1.24 -5.37
C ALA A 136 2.36 2.51 -5.78
N ALA A 137 2.45 3.51 -4.90
CA ALA A 137 3.31 4.68 -5.13
C ALA A 137 4.80 4.32 -5.13
N GLY A 138 5.51 4.73 -6.18
CA GLY A 138 6.96 4.61 -6.27
C GLY A 138 7.67 5.77 -5.60
N ILE A 139 7.82 5.75 -4.28
CA ILE A 139 8.69 6.67 -3.55
C ILE A 139 9.44 5.96 -2.41
N THR A 140 10.59 6.50 -2.02
CA THR A 140 11.32 6.09 -0.82
C THR A 140 10.78 6.88 0.37
N HIS A 141 10.13 6.23 1.33
CA HIS A 141 9.74 6.86 2.59
C HIS A 141 10.62 6.38 3.75
N TYR A 142 11.06 7.32 4.57
CA TYR A 142 11.60 7.09 5.91
C TYR A 142 10.54 7.50 6.92
N SER A 143 9.87 6.53 7.55
CA SER A 143 9.17 6.78 8.81
C SER A 143 9.61 5.69 9.78
N PRO A 144 10.26 6.01 10.91
CA PRO A 144 10.78 4.98 11.79
C PRO A 144 9.60 4.33 12.54
N LEU A 145 9.26 3.08 12.18
CA LEU A 145 8.45 2.21 13.04
C LEU A 145 9.03 2.14 14.47
N PHE A 146 10.33 2.39 14.62
CA PHE A 146 11.05 2.41 15.90
C PHE A 146 10.67 3.53 16.88
N VAL A 147 10.07 4.64 16.41
CA VAL A 147 9.68 5.77 17.31
C VAL A 147 8.17 5.85 17.57
N THR A 148 7.37 5.01 16.92
CA THR A 148 5.95 4.87 17.20
C THR A 148 5.77 3.88 18.33
N SER A 149 5.12 4.28 19.43
CA SER A 149 4.84 3.34 20.52
C SER A 149 3.96 2.19 19.99
N PRO A 150 4.21 0.92 20.39
CA PRO A 150 3.39 -0.21 19.97
C PRO A 150 1.88 -0.02 20.22
N ALA A 151 1.52 0.67 21.30
CA ALA A 151 0.12 0.99 21.64
C ALA A 151 -0.52 1.95 20.63
N LEU A 152 0.19 3.01 20.23
CA LEU A 152 -0.29 3.96 19.22
C LEU A 152 -0.35 3.31 17.83
N LEU A 153 0.60 2.44 17.51
CA LEU A 153 0.58 1.67 16.27
C LEU A 153 -0.64 0.72 16.24
N ASP A 154 -0.91 0.00 17.34
CA ASP A 154 -2.08 -0.88 17.46
C ASP A 154 -3.39 -0.09 17.37
N GLU A 155 -3.48 1.09 18.00
CA GLU A 155 -4.65 1.96 17.93
C GLU A 155 -4.93 2.44 16.50
N VAL A 156 -3.90 2.95 15.81
CA VAL A 156 -4.02 3.45 14.44
C VAL A 156 -4.36 2.32 13.47
N LEU A 157 -3.69 1.17 13.57
CA LEU A 157 -3.97 0.03 12.70
C LEU A 157 -5.37 -0.52 12.96
N ARG A 158 -5.79 -0.72 14.22
CA ARG A 158 -7.13 -1.23 14.53
C ARG A 158 -8.26 -0.26 14.18
N THR A 159 -8.00 1.04 14.18
CA THR A 159 -9.03 2.04 13.84
C THR A 159 -9.12 2.21 12.33
N ASN A 160 -7.97 2.15 11.65
CA ASN A 160 -7.87 2.62 10.27
C ASN A 160 -7.58 1.52 9.27
N LEU A 161 -7.09 0.32 9.64
CA LEU A 161 -6.69 -0.73 8.70
C LEU A 161 -7.00 -2.16 9.19
N MET A 162 -8.01 -2.82 8.60
CA MET A 162 -8.64 -3.99 9.21
C MET A 162 -8.46 -5.34 8.49
N GLY A 163 -7.71 -5.43 7.38
CA GLY A 163 -7.71 -6.67 6.60
C GLY A 163 -6.41 -7.04 5.89
N CYS A 164 -6.00 -6.26 4.89
CA CYS A 164 -4.92 -6.67 3.99
C CYS A 164 -4.05 -5.50 3.54
N ILE A 165 -2.73 -5.69 3.58
CA ILE A 165 -1.74 -4.82 2.97
C ILE A 165 -1.17 -5.52 1.73
N ILE A 166 -1.17 -4.83 0.60
CA ILE A 166 -0.58 -5.28 -0.65
C ILE A 166 0.47 -4.26 -1.07
N ASN A 167 1.73 -4.67 -1.06
CA ASN A 167 2.84 -3.86 -1.50
C ASN A 167 3.15 -4.13 -2.98
N VAL A 168 3.39 -3.10 -3.79
CA VAL A 168 3.88 -3.25 -5.16
C VAL A 168 5.35 -2.89 -5.22
N ALA A 169 6.20 -3.91 -5.27
CA ALA A 169 7.65 -3.77 -5.29
C ALA A 169 8.17 -3.67 -6.74
N SER A 170 9.06 -4.60 -7.12
CA SER A 170 9.62 -4.79 -8.45
C SER A 170 10.36 -6.12 -8.46
N LEU A 171 10.45 -6.76 -9.61
CA LEU A 171 11.38 -7.87 -9.85
C LEU A 171 12.79 -7.54 -9.35
N LEU A 172 13.24 -6.29 -9.52
CA LEU A 172 14.57 -5.84 -9.08
C LEU A 172 14.77 -5.86 -7.56
N GLY A 173 13.71 -6.05 -6.77
CA GLY A 173 13.82 -6.32 -5.34
C GLY A 173 14.28 -7.74 -5.00
N SER A 174 14.23 -8.66 -5.98
CA SER A 174 14.68 -10.06 -5.84
C SER A 174 15.80 -10.44 -6.81
N LYS A 175 16.06 -9.60 -7.82
CA LYS A 175 17.07 -9.79 -8.87
C LYS A 175 17.88 -8.51 -9.07
N GLY A 176 19.20 -8.64 -9.24
CA GLY A 176 20.06 -7.49 -9.54
C GLY A 176 19.88 -6.94 -10.96
N GLY A 177 20.21 -5.67 -11.16
CA GLY A 177 20.23 -5.02 -12.47
C GLY A 177 21.37 -4.00 -12.57
N LYS A 178 22.03 -3.91 -13.73
CA LYS A 178 23.06 -2.90 -13.96
C LYS A 178 22.42 -1.51 -13.97
N GLY A 179 23.02 -0.56 -13.24
CA GLY A 179 22.53 0.82 -13.16
C GLY A 179 21.32 1.04 -12.23
N SER A 180 20.83 0.00 -11.55
CA SER A 180 19.61 0.08 -10.73
C SER A 180 19.87 -0.15 -9.23
N SER A 181 21.07 0.09 -8.72
CA SER A 181 21.45 -0.27 -7.35
C SER A 181 20.52 0.33 -6.28
N ALA A 182 20.27 1.64 -6.31
CA ALA A 182 19.40 2.31 -5.35
C ALA A 182 17.94 1.86 -5.48
N TYR A 183 17.46 1.66 -6.70
CA TYR A 183 16.11 1.17 -6.97
C TYR A 183 15.92 -0.29 -6.53
N ALA A 184 16.88 -1.16 -6.84
CA ALA A 184 16.89 -2.55 -6.40
C ALA A 184 16.93 -2.65 -4.87
N ALA A 185 17.78 -1.85 -4.23
CA ALA A 185 17.87 -1.79 -2.76
C ALA A 185 16.55 -1.33 -2.12
N SER A 186 15.91 -0.28 -2.66
CA SER A 186 14.63 0.20 -2.12
C SER A 186 13.52 -0.84 -2.30
N LYS A 187 13.46 -1.51 -3.46
CA LYS A 187 12.46 -2.55 -3.74
C LYS A 187 12.72 -3.84 -2.96
N ALA A 188 13.96 -4.20 -2.69
CA ALA A 188 14.31 -5.28 -1.77
C ALA A 188 13.90 -4.93 -0.33
N GLY A 189 14.05 -3.66 0.07
CA GLY A 189 13.56 -3.12 1.33
C GLY A 189 12.05 -3.32 1.51
N VAL A 190 11.24 -3.09 0.47
CA VAL A 190 9.78 -3.35 0.49
C VAL A 190 9.47 -4.83 0.73
N VAL A 191 10.24 -5.74 0.12
CA VAL A 191 10.09 -7.20 0.36
C VAL A 191 10.47 -7.55 1.80
N GLY A 192 11.55 -6.97 2.33
CA GLY A 192 11.95 -7.14 3.73
C GLY A 192 10.89 -6.61 4.72
N LEU A 193 10.36 -5.42 4.46
CA LEU A 193 9.29 -4.81 5.24
C LEU A 193 8.03 -5.68 5.23
N THR A 194 7.66 -6.23 4.07
CA THR A 194 6.52 -7.15 3.94
C THR A 194 6.67 -8.35 4.88
N ARG A 195 7.86 -8.95 4.92
CA ARG A 195 8.16 -10.09 5.81
C ARG A 195 8.03 -9.72 7.29
N ALA A 196 8.61 -8.59 7.69
CA ALA A 196 8.56 -8.12 9.06
C ALA A 196 7.10 -7.86 9.51
N LEU A 197 6.35 -7.08 8.73
CA LEU A 197 4.96 -6.76 9.05
C LEU A 197 4.04 -7.98 9.01
N ALA A 198 4.26 -8.94 8.10
CA ALA A 198 3.48 -10.16 8.07
C ALA A 198 3.65 -11.00 9.35
N ALA A 199 4.84 -10.99 9.95
CA ALA A 199 5.12 -11.65 11.22
C ALA A 199 4.53 -10.88 12.40
N GLU A 200 4.66 -9.55 12.41
CA GLU A 200 4.18 -8.68 13.49
C GLU A 200 2.65 -8.55 13.54
N LEU A 201 2.00 -8.48 12.38
CA LEU A 201 0.57 -8.14 12.28
C LEU A 201 -0.34 -9.36 12.11
N GLY A 202 0.22 -10.56 11.95
CA GLY A 202 -0.54 -11.80 11.77
C GLY A 202 -1.47 -12.10 12.96
N GLU A 203 -1.03 -11.88 14.19
CA GLU A 203 -1.85 -12.03 15.40
C GLU A 203 -3.03 -11.05 15.48
N LYS A 204 -2.95 -9.96 14.70
CA LYS A 204 -4.00 -8.94 14.55
C LYS A 204 -4.95 -9.22 13.39
N ASN A 205 -4.82 -10.38 12.74
CA ASN A 205 -5.55 -10.77 11.52
C ASN A 205 -5.33 -9.80 10.33
N ILE A 206 -4.21 -9.07 10.31
CA ILE A 206 -3.83 -8.24 9.17
C ILE A 206 -2.79 -9.01 8.35
N ARG A 207 -3.13 -9.26 7.08
CA ARG A 207 -2.25 -9.96 6.15
C ARG A 207 -1.39 -8.97 5.37
N VAL A 208 -0.12 -9.30 5.15
CA VAL A 208 0.80 -8.42 4.41
C VAL A 208 1.46 -9.21 3.29
N ASN A 209 1.28 -8.79 2.05
CA ASN A 209 1.77 -9.47 0.85
C ASN A 209 2.44 -8.50 -0.11
N VAL A 210 3.17 -9.02 -1.09
CA VAL A 210 3.90 -8.19 -2.07
C VAL A 210 3.82 -8.78 -3.47
N ILE A 211 3.61 -7.90 -4.46
CA ILE A 211 3.69 -8.21 -5.88
C ILE A 211 5.00 -7.65 -6.43
N LEU A 212 5.71 -8.45 -7.24
CA LEU A 212 6.96 -8.10 -7.90
C LEU A 212 6.73 -8.05 -9.43
N PRO A 213 6.31 -6.91 -9.98
CA PRO A 213 6.19 -6.74 -11.42
C PRO A 213 7.55 -6.75 -12.11
N GLY A 214 7.62 -7.37 -13.30
CA GLY A 214 8.67 -7.17 -14.29
C GLY A 214 8.42 -5.91 -15.14
N TYR A 215 8.64 -6.01 -16.45
CA TYR A 215 8.28 -4.93 -17.38
C TYR A 215 6.78 -4.94 -17.67
N ILE A 216 6.11 -3.84 -17.35
CA ILE A 216 4.66 -3.64 -17.53
C ILE A 216 4.45 -2.44 -18.45
N GLU A 217 3.55 -2.53 -19.43
CA GLU A 217 3.14 -1.42 -20.28
C GLU A 217 2.50 -0.32 -19.42
N THR A 218 3.18 0.82 -19.28
CA THR A 218 2.77 2.02 -18.53
C THR A 218 3.55 3.23 -19.06
N ASP A 219 3.17 4.45 -18.69
CA ASP A 219 3.94 5.68 -19.00
C ASP A 219 5.44 5.55 -18.67
N MET A 220 5.79 4.79 -17.62
CA MET A 220 7.19 4.60 -17.20
C MET A 220 7.99 3.78 -18.23
N THR A 221 7.39 2.73 -18.80
CA THR A 221 8.06 1.88 -19.79
C THR A 221 7.94 2.43 -21.21
N GLU A 222 6.94 3.25 -21.48
CA GLU A 222 6.84 4.05 -22.72
C GLU A 222 7.98 5.05 -22.87
N ALA A 223 8.47 5.61 -21.76
CA ALA A 223 9.60 6.53 -21.75
C ALA A 223 10.97 5.86 -22.03
N MET A 224 11.01 4.54 -22.22
CA MET A 224 12.25 3.82 -22.55
C MET A 224 12.70 4.11 -23.99
N THR A 225 14.01 4.11 -24.22
CA THR A 225 14.54 4.18 -25.58
C THR A 225 14.15 2.93 -26.39
N PRO A 226 14.01 3.02 -27.72
CA PRO A 226 13.70 1.85 -28.56
C PRO A 226 14.66 0.68 -28.34
N ASP A 227 15.95 0.96 -28.22
CA ASP A 227 16.98 -0.07 -27.97
C ASP A 227 16.82 -0.74 -26.61
N ALA A 228 16.59 0.05 -25.55
CA ALA A 228 16.38 -0.49 -24.20
C ALA A 228 15.09 -1.33 -24.14
N ARG A 229 14.04 -0.89 -24.84
CA ARG A 229 12.77 -1.62 -24.92
C ARG A 229 12.92 -2.93 -25.69
N ALA A 230 13.62 -2.92 -26.83
CA ALA A 230 13.91 -4.13 -27.60
C ALA A 230 14.77 -5.12 -26.81
N ALA A 231 15.80 -4.63 -26.10
CA ALA A 231 16.63 -5.46 -25.22
C ALA A 231 15.80 -6.10 -24.10
N ALA A 232 14.93 -5.32 -23.44
CA ALA A 232 14.01 -5.82 -22.42
C ALA A 232 13.09 -6.93 -23.00
N LEU A 233 12.41 -6.67 -24.12
CA LEU A 233 11.56 -7.66 -24.80
C LEU A 233 12.30 -8.96 -25.12
N ASN A 234 13.53 -8.84 -25.62
CA ASN A 234 14.36 -10.00 -25.95
C ASN A 234 14.75 -10.81 -24.72
N SER A 235 14.93 -10.17 -23.56
CA SER A 235 15.24 -10.87 -22.30
C SER A 235 14.04 -11.58 -21.69
N ILE A 236 12.80 -11.13 -21.94
CA ILE A 236 11.60 -11.70 -21.32
C ILE A 236 11.27 -13.04 -22.00
N PRO A 237 11.14 -14.16 -21.25
CA PRO A 237 10.77 -15.44 -21.84
C PRO A 237 9.43 -15.42 -22.59
N LEU A 238 8.40 -14.75 -22.07
CA LEU A 238 7.11 -14.57 -22.75
C LEU A 238 7.12 -13.56 -23.91
N LYS A 239 8.26 -12.90 -24.21
CA LYS A 239 8.46 -11.98 -25.34
C LYS A 239 7.46 -10.82 -25.45
N ARG A 240 6.90 -10.41 -24.32
CA ARG A 240 6.01 -9.25 -24.22
C ARG A 240 6.16 -8.57 -22.88
N PHE A 241 5.74 -7.32 -22.79
CA PHE A 241 5.53 -6.69 -21.49
C PHE A 241 4.19 -7.18 -20.91
N GLY A 242 4.11 -7.18 -19.58
CA GLY A 242 2.86 -7.41 -18.87
C GLY A 242 1.92 -6.21 -19.00
N GLN A 243 0.65 -6.41 -18.73
CA GLN A 243 -0.34 -5.34 -18.65
C GLN A 243 -0.62 -4.96 -17.20
N ALA A 244 -1.01 -3.69 -16.97
CA ALA A 244 -1.37 -3.24 -15.63
C ALA A 244 -2.56 -4.02 -15.04
N SER A 245 -3.48 -4.50 -15.90
CA SER A 245 -4.58 -5.38 -15.51
C SER A 245 -4.12 -6.73 -14.93
N GLU A 246 -3.04 -7.32 -15.46
CA GLU A 246 -2.49 -8.58 -14.94
C GLU A 246 -1.91 -8.40 -13.53
N ILE A 247 -1.42 -7.21 -13.21
CA ILE A 247 -1.01 -6.86 -11.84
C ILE A 247 -2.24 -6.66 -10.93
N ALA A 248 -3.30 -6.05 -11.46
CA ALA A 248 -4.56 -5.87 -10.75
C ALA A 248 -5.21 -7.21 -10.39
N ASP A 249 -5.21 -8.19 -11.30
CA ASP A 249 -5.72 -9.55 -11.04
C ASP A 249 -5.02 -10.22 -9.85
N ALA A 250 -3.70 -10.05 -9.74
CA ALA A 250 -2.95 -10.57 -8.60
C ALA A 250 -3.25 -9.82 -7.30
N ALA A 251 -3.50 -8.50 -7.35
CA ALA A 251 -3.95 -7.75 -6.18
C ALA A 251 -5.33 -8.24 -5.72
N ILE A 252 -6.24 -8.53 -6.63
CA ILE A 252 -7.55 -9.15 -6.34
C ILE A 252 -7.37 -10.52 -5.68
N PHE A 253 -6.49 -11.38 -6.23
CA PHE A 253 -6.18 -12.68 -5.61
C PHE A 253 -5.69 -12.52 -4.17
N LEU A 254 -4.71 -11.63 -3.92
CA LEU A 254 -4.17 -11.39 -2.59
C LEU A 254 -5.21 -10.82 -1.62
N ALA A 255 -6.11 -9.97 -2.10
CA ALA A 255 -7.20 -9.42 -1.31
C ALA A 255 -8.22 -10.50 -0.90
N ARG A 256 -8.57 -11.41 -1.81
CA ARG A 256 -9.55 -12.49 -1.57
C ARG A 256 -8.99 -13.66 -0.76
N ASN A 257 -7.72 -13.99 -0.96
CA ASN A 257 -7.12 -15.17 -0.35
C ASN A 257 -6.85 -14.96 1.15
N LYS A 258 -7.65 -15.61 2.00
CA LYS A 258 -7.58 -15.47 3.46
C LYS A 258 -6.33 -16.08 4.10
N TYR A 259 -5.57 -16.90 3.37
CA TYR A 259 -4.37 -17.58 3.88
C TYR A 259 -3.06 -16.96 3.37
N ALA A 260 -3.10 -16.18 2.30
CA ALA A 260 -1.94 -15.47 1.79
C ALA A 260 -1.47 -14.41 2.80
N ASN A 261 -0.35 -14.69 3.48
CA ASN A 261 0.39 -13.79 4.34
C ASN A 261 1.89 -14.00 4.08
N ASN A 262 2.64 -12.92 3.90
CA ASN A 262 4.00 -12.94 3.35
C ASN A 262 4.11 -13.63 1.97
N CYS A 263 3.04 -13.58 1.16
CA CYS A 263 3.06 -14.08 -0.20
C CYS A 263 3.83 -13.11 -1.10
N VAL A 264 4.84 -13.61 -1.79
CA VAL A 264 5.66 -12.87 -2.77
C VAL A 264 5.26 -13.37 -4.16
N LEU A 265 4.50 -12.56 -4.90
CA LEU A 265 4.00 -12.91 -6.24
C LEU A 265 4.84 -12.25 -7.33
N ASN A 266 5.62 -13.06 -8.06
CA ASN A 266 6.38 -12.60 -9.22
C ASN A 266 5.48 -12.59 -10.47
N LEU A 267 5.44 -11.45 -11.16
CA LEU A 267 4.71 -11.27 -12.42
C LEU A 267 5.61 -10.58 -13.43
N ASP A 268 6.49 -11.35 -14.06
CA ASP A 268 7.62 -10.84 -14.80
C ASP A 268 7.86 -11.53 -16.15
N GLY A 269 6.89 -12.34 -16.60
CA GLY A 269 6.99 -13.10 -17.84
C GLY A 269 8.11 -14.13 -17.86
N GLY A 270 8.58 -14.59 -16.69
CA GLY A 270 9.62 -15.60 -16.52
C GLY A 270 11.03 -15.03 -16.30
N LEU A 271 11.19 -13.71 -16.19
CA LEU A 271 12.51 -13.08 -16.03
C LEU A 271 13.24 -13.51 -14.75
N SER A 272 12.54 -13.85 -13.68
CA SER A 272 13.15 -14.34 -12.44
C SER A 272 13.69 -15.77 -12.54
N ALA A 273 13.27 -16.54 -13.54
CA ALA A 273 13.71 -17.92 -13.71
C ALA A 273 15.08 -18.06 -14.41
N ILE A 274 15.60 -16.97 -14.99
CA ILE A 274 16.82 -16.94 -15.81
C ILE A 274 17.89 -16.00 -15.27
#